data_AF-A0A8X6MEG4-F1
#
_entry.id   AF-A0A8X6MEG4-F1
#
_cell.length_a   1.000
_cell.length_b   1.000
_cell.length_c   1.000
_cell.angle_alpha   90.00
_cell.angle_beta   90.00
_cell.angle_gamma   90.00
#
_symmetry.space_group_name_H-M   'P 1'
#
loop_
_entity.id
_entity.type
_entity.pdbx_description
1 polymer ?
#
loop_
_entity_poly.entity_id
_entity_poly.type
_entity_poly.pdbx_seq_one_letter_code
_entity_poly.pdbx_strand_id
1 'polypeptide(L)'
;MVTRNLLKYSRQIASGIIVFVKLSLNAKLIAYRQMTTDDNLEFVQMHIWRQAIRIRVFFLHNPTNNKPDFDSILLNWYSKCLILGHFNASSNRWGYTATSFIGSIVENLVDSNTIDFIENEENSPTFLFFGRGVSHSDLLLTLPALSDRVHHKLIDSPGSSGHVILLTRIIKLGPSYREPRQTYLNLKKANQTKFDEVLTDF
;
A
#
# COMPACT_ATOMS: atom_id res chain seq x y z
N MET A 1 25.18 30.13 -17.44
CA MET A 1 25.88 29.16 -16.57
C MET A 1 24.86 28.70 -15.54
N VAL A 2 24.20 27.56 -15.77
CA VAL A 2 23.12 27.07 -14.90
C VAL A 2 23.75 26.13 -13.87
N THR A 3 23.78 26.57 -12.62
CA THR A 3 24.21 25.80 -11.48
C THR A 3 23.28 24.59 -11.32
N ARG A 4 23.79 23.40 -11.67
CA ARG A 4 23.14 22.13 -11.32
C ARG A 4 23.22 22.00 -9.80
N ASN A 5 22.08 22.05 -9.11
CA ASN A 5 21.99 21.65 -7.71
C ASN A 5 22.24 20.13 -7.64
N LEU A 6 23.49 19.75 -7.41
CA LEU A 6 23.86 18.38 -7.03
C LEU A 6 23.36 18.13 -5.61
N LEU A 7 22.33 17.29 -5.50
CA LEU A 7 21.87 16.77 -4.21
C LEU A 7 22.97 15.88 -3.62
N LYS A 8 23.37 16.15 -2.38
CA LYS A 8 24.41 15.39 -1.66
C LYS A 8 23.94 13.94 -1.45
N TYR A 9 24.78 13.00 -1.89
CA TYR A 9 24.63 11.54 -1.91
C TYR A 9 24.28 10.84 -0.57
N SER A 10 24.04 11.55 0.53
CA SER A 10 23.74 10.96 1.84
C SER A 10 22.26 11.03 2.28
N ARG A 11 21.36 11.55 1.44
CA ARG A 11 19.89 11.54 1.68
C ARG A 11 19.09 11.45 0.38
N GLN A 12 19.34 10.43 -0.43
CA GLN A 12 18.48 10.11 -1.56
C GLN A 12 18.21 8.60 -1.55
N ILE A 13 17.23 8.20 -0.74
CA ILE A 13 16.45 6.99 -1.03
C ILE A 13 15.38 7.53 -1.98
N ALA A 14 15.40 7.13 -3.25
CA ALA A 14 14.28 7.38 -4.14
C ALA A 14 13.03 6.79 -3.44
N SER A 15 12.09 7.64 -3.04
CA SER A 15 10.90 7.19 -2.32
C SER A 15 9.71 8.06 -2.70
N GLY A 16 9.17 7.84 -3.90
CA GLY A 16 7.86 8.35 -4.28
C GLY A 16 6.71 7.83 -3.39
N ILE A 17 7.03 7.06 -2.34
CA ILE A 17 6.08 6.39 -1.46
C ILE A 17 6.25 6.93 -0.03
N ILE A 18 5.15 7.46 0.51
CA ILE A 18 5.01 7.83 1.93
C ILE A 18 3.90 6.97 2.51
N VAL A 19 4.19 6.30 3.64
CA VAL A 19 3.21 5.43 4.33
C VAL A 19 2.85 6.04 5.68
N PHE A 20 1.57 6.35 5.86
CA PHE A 20 1.02 6.79 7.14
C PHE A 20 0.28 5.63 7.81
N VAL A 21 0.62 5.38 9.08
CA VAL A 21 -0.02 4.33 9.89
C VAL A 21 -0.78 4.97 11.04
N LYS A 22 -2.06 4.65 11.17
CA LYS A 22 -2.86 5.05 12.33
C LYS A 22 -2.28 4.41 13.60
N LEU A 23 -2.04 5.21 14.65
CA LEU A 23 -1.41 4.75 15.90
C LEU A 23 -2.09 3.53 16.55
N SER A 24 -3.40 3.37 16.38
CA SER A 24 -4.15 2.23 16.91
C SER A 24 -3.94 0.92 16.16
N LEU A 25 -3.24 0.94 15.02
CA LEU A 25 -2.97 -0.21 14.18
C LEU A 25 -1.53 -0.68 14.41
N ASN A 26 -1.35 -1.97 14.67
CA ASN A 26 0.00 -2.49 14.76
C ASN A 26 0.56 -2.65 13.35
N ALA A 27 1.70 -2.02 13.10
CA ALA A 27 2.42 -2.18 11.84
C ALA A 27 3.92 -2.21 12.07
N LYS A 28 4.62 -2.88 11.16
CA LYS A 28 6.08 -2.89 11.08
C LYS A 28 6.48 -2.69 9.63
N LEU A 29 7.17 -1.59 9.37
CA LEU A 29 7.86 -1.38 8.11
C LEU A 29 9.05 -2.34 8.02
N ILE A 30 9.16 -3.04 6.90
CA ILE A 30 10.31 -3.87 6.57
C ILE A 30 11.03 -3.17 5.42
N ALA A 31 12.15 -2.52 5.72
CA ALA A 31 13.02 -1.97 4.70
C ALA A 31 13.82 -3.12 4.07
N TYR A 32 13.51 -3.49 2.83
CA TYR A 32 14.13 -4.65 2.16
C TYR A 32 15.54 -4.34 1.66
N ARG A 33 15.75 -3.16 1.08
CA ARG A 33 17.07 -2.62 0.76
C ARG A 33 16.98 -1.11 0.57
N GLN A 34 18.09 -0.43 0.74
CA GLN A 34 18.24 0.90 0.18
C GLN A 34 18.30 0.78 -1.34
N MET A 35 17.52 1.59 -2.05
CA MET A 35 17.57 1.61 -3.51
C MET A 35 18.99 1.93 -4.00
N THR A 36 19.41 1.17 -4.98
CA THR A 36 20.66 1.29 -5.71
C THR A 36 20.36 1.81 -7.12
N THR A 37 21.42 2.16 -7.88
CA THR A 37 21.29 2.62 -9.27
C THR A 37 20.68 1.58 -10.20
N ASP A 38 20.66 0.31 -9.79
CA ASP A 38 20.22 -0.81 -10.61
C ASP A 38 18.75 -1.18 -10.32
N ASP A 39 18.15 -0.59 -9.27
CA ASP A 39 16.76 -0.86 -8.91
C ASP A 39 15.82 -0.05 -9.80
N ASN A 40 15.00 -0.76 -10.58
CA ASN A 40 14.05 -0.16 -11.52
C ASN A 40 12.64 -0.01 -10.94
N LEU A 41 12.38 -0.56 -9.75
CA LEU A 41 11.08 -0.55 -9.09
C LEU A 41 11.21 -0.02 -7.66
N GLU A 42 10.41 0.97 -7.28
CA GLU A 42 10.33 1.42 -5.89
C GLU A 42 9.23 0.63 -5.18
N PHE A 43 9.54 0.01 -4.04
CA PHE A 43 8.51 -0.54 -3.18
C PHE A 43 8.92 -0.54 -1.71
N VAL A 44 7.92 -0.52 -0.84
CA VAL A 44 8.09 -0.73 0.60
C VAL A 44 7.14 -1.82 1.08
N GLN A 45 7.64 -2.74 1.90
CA GLN A 45 6.82 -3.76 2.52
C GLN A 45 6.44 -3.36 3.94
N MET A 46 5.17 -3.49 4.25
CA MET A 46 4.65 -3.29 5.60
C MET A 46 3.91 -4.53 6.06
N HIS A 47 4.24 -4.98 7.26
CA HIS A 47 3.44 -5.96 7.98
C HIS A 47 2.42 -5.20 8.79
N ILE A 48 1.13 -5.45 8.53
CA ILE A 48 0.03 -4.87 9.28
C ILE A 48 -0.64 -6.00 10.04
N TRP A 49 -0.92 -5.80 11.32
CA TRP A 49 -1.69 -6.79 12.07
C TRP A 49 -2.67 -6.17 13.05
N ARG A 50 -3.73 -6.93 13.23
CA ARG A 50 -4.77 -6.66 14.21
C ARG A 50 -5.13 -7.99 14.84
N GLN A 51 -4.85 -8.11 16.14
CA GLN A 51 -4.97 -9.38 16.87
C GLN A 51 -4.13 -10.48 16.20
N ALA A 52 -4.71 -11.67 15.98
CA ALA A 52 -4.05 -12.80 15.34
C ALA A 52 -3.99 -12.71 13.80
N ILE A 53 -4.56 -11.66 13.20
CA ILE A 53 -4.56 -11.49 11.75
C ILE A 53 -3.39 -10.59 11.36
N ARG A 54 -2.45 -11.18 10.62
CA ARG A 54 -1.34 -10.46 9.99
C ARG A 54 -1.50 -10.49 8.47
N ILE A 55 -1.25 -9.34 7.86
CA ILE A 55 -1.29 -9.12 6.42
C ILE A 55 0.03 -8.46 6.04
N ARG A 56 0.53 -8.79 4.85
CA ARG A 56 1.65 -8.08 4.25
C ARG A 56 1.15 -7.23 3.11
N VAL A 57 1.59 -5.98 3.08
CA VAL A 57 1.24 -5.04 2.03
C VAL A 57 2.54 -4.53 1.42
N PHE A 58 2.66 -4.69 0.12
CA PHE A 58 3.69 -4.07 -0.69
C PHE A 58 3.09 -2.80 -1.28
N PHE A 59 3.63 -1.64 -0.91
CA PHE A 59 3.32 -0.39 -1.57
C PHE A 59 4.33 -0.18 -2.69
N LEU A 60 3.86 0.08 -3.89
CA LEU A 60 4.68 0.08 -5.10
C LEU A 60 4.57 1.42 -5.85
N HIS A 61 5.68 1.88 -6.39
CA HIS A 61 5.74 2.96 -7.36
C HIS A 61 6.75 2.57 -8.45
N ASN A 62 6.26 2.39 -9.67
CA ASN A 62 7.09 2.19 -10.85
C ASN A 62 7.25 3.54 -11.58
N PRO A 63 8.44 4.14 -11.60
CA PRO A 63 8.68 5.35 -12.40
C PRO A 63 8.38 5.13 -13.88
N THR A 64 8.00 6.19 -14.59
CA THR A 64 7.70 6.10 -16.01
C THR A 64 8.92 5.60 -16.80
N ASN A 65 8.70 4.70 -17.75
CA ASN A 65 9.72 4.05 -18.60
C ASN A 65 10.66 3.07 -17.89
N ASN A 66 10.45 2.78 -16.61
CA ASN A 66 11.19 1.73 -15.94
C ASN A 66 10.59 0.35 -16.26
N LYS A 67 11.47 -0.63 -16.47
CA LYS A 67 11.11 -2.04 -16.52
C LYS A 67 11.09 -2.57 -15.07
N PRO A 68 9.92 -2.85 -14.49
CA PRO A 68 9.87 -3.35 -13.12
C PRO A 68 10.46 -4.76 -13.03
N ASP A 69 11.14 -5.03 -11.93
CA ASP A 69 11.57 -6.37 -11.53
C ASP A 69 10.80 -6.76 -10.26
N PHE A 70 10.06 -7.87 -10.33
CA PHE A 70 9.19 -8.35 -9.28
C PHE A 70 9.80 -9.51 -8.47
N ASP A 71 10.99 -9.99 -8.81
CA ASP A 71 11.58 -11.19 -8.20
C ASP A 71 11.69 -11.05 -6.67
N SER A 72 12.11 -9.88 -6.19
CA SER A 72 12.21 -9.59 -4.75
C SER A 72 10.86 -9.65 -4.02
N ILE A 73 9.78 -9.24 -4.70
CA ILE A 73 8.41 -9.31 -4.18
C ILE A 73 7.95 -10.77 -4.20
N LEU A 74 8.17 -11.49 -5.30
CA LEU A 74 7.78 -12.89 -5.49
C LEU A 74 8.46 -13.83 -4.49
N LEU A 75 9.73 -13.61 -4.14
CA LEU A 75 10.43 -14.34 -3.07
C LEU A 75 9.71 -14.26 -1.71
N ASN A 76 8.96 -13.17 -1.48
CA ASN A 76 8.22 -12.94 -0.24
C ASN A 76 6.69 -13.08 -0.43
N TRP A 77 6.27 -13.54 -1.60
CA TRP A 77 4.87 -13.66 -1.99
C TRP A 77 4.24 -14.95 -1.46
N TYR A 78 4.04 -14.99 -0.15
CA TYR A 78 3.43 -16.13 0.53
C TYR A 78 2.49 -15.67 1.63
N SER A 79 1.28 -16.26 1.66
CA SER A 79 0.23 -16.05 2.66
C SER A 79 -0.22 -14.58 2.87
N LYS A 80 -1.53 -14.31 2.75
CA LYS A 80 -2.17 -13.01 3.05
C LYS A 80 -1.36 -11.76 2.62
N CYS A 81 -0.95 -11.71 1.36
CA CYS A 81 -0.19 -10.60 0.77
C CYS A 81 -1.06 -9.78 -0.19
N LEU A 82 -0.81 -8.47 -0.23
CA LEU A 82 -1.39 -7.53 -1.19
C LEU A 82 -0.27 -6.66 -1.78
N ILE A 83 -0.38 -6.31 -3.05
CA ILE A 83 0.43 -5.28 -3.71
C ILE A 83 -0.53 -4.16 -4.11
N LEU A 84 -0.22 -2.95 -3.68
CA LEU A 84 -0.98 -1.75 -4.02
C LEU A 84 0.00 -0.71 -4.54
N GLY A 85 -0.33 -0.04 -5.63
CA GLY A 85 0.36 1.17 -5.99
C GLY A 85 0.31 1.49 -7.47
N HIS A 86 1.23 2.34 -7.88
CA HIS A 86 1.28 2.92 -9.21
C HIS A 86 2.22 2.14 -10.11
N PHE A 87 1.68 1.36 -11.05
CA PHE A 87 2.46 0.45 -11.89
C PHE A 87 2.98 1.09 -13.18
N ASN A 88 2.40 2.21 -13.62
CA ASN A 88 2.72 2.81 -14.93
C ASN A 88 2.67 1.79 -16.09
N ALA A 89 1.75 0.82 -15.99
CA ALA A 89 1.65 -0.31 -16.89
C ALA A 89 0.33 -0.22 -17.63
N SER A 90 0.33 0.16 -18.91
CA SER A 90 -0.92 0.21 -19.70
C SER A 90 -1.31 -1.18 -20.19
N SER A 91 -2.53 -1.63 -19.93
CA SER A 91 -3.11 -2.90 -20.40
C SER A 91 -4.60 -2.79 -20.65
N ASN A 92 -5.08 -3.51 -21.66
CA ASN A 92 -6.52 -3.67 -21.91
C ASN A 92 -7.25 -4.33 -20.72
N ARG A 93 -6.57 -5.19 -19.96
CA ARG A 93 -7.13 -5.95 -18.82
C ARG A 93 -7.63 -5.04 -17.70
N TRP A 94 -7.00 -3.89 -17.51
CA TRP A 94 -7.44 -2.87 -16.57
C TRP A 94 -7.81 -1.59 -17.31
N GLY A 95 -8.39 -1.69 -18.51
CA GLY A 95 -9.12 -0.57 -19.12
C GLY A 95 -8.30 0.47 -19.88
N TYR A 96 -7.08 0.16 -20.31
CA TYR A 96 -6.41 0.93 -21.39
C TYR A 96 -6.90 0.48 -22.77
N THR A 97 -6.65 1.29 -23.79
CA THR A 97 -6.98 0.96 -25.19
C THR A 97 -5.94 0.06 -25.87
N ALA A 98 -4.73 0.00 -25.31
CA ALA A 98 -3.66 -0.87 -25.78
C ALA A 98 -2.80 -1.35 -24.60
N THR A 99 -2.27 -2.57 -24.74
CA THR A 99 -1.27 -3.12 -23.83
C THR A 99 0.13 -2.66 -24.24
N SER A 100 0.80 -1.96 -23.33
CA SER A 100 2.20 -1.56 -23.44
C SER A 100 3.14 -2.71 -23.08
N PHE A 101 4.43 -2.57 -23.40
CA PHE A 101 5.45 -3.55 -22.98
C PHE A 101 5.51 -3.72 -21.45
N ILE A 102 5.35 -2.64 -20.68
CA ILE A 102 5.29 -2.74 -19.20
C ILE A 102 3.98 -3.40 -18.76
N GLY A 103 2.88 -3.08 -19.45
CA GLY A 103 1.59 -3.75 -19.29
C GLY A 103 1.69 -5.27 -19.42
N SER A 104 2.32 -5.76 -20.48
CA SER A 104 2.47 -7.20 -20.70
C SER A 104 3.36 -7.87 -19.66
N ILE A 105 4.35 -7.18 -19.09
CA ILE A 105 5.12 -7.69 -17.95
C ILE A 105 4.22 -7.88 -16.72
N VAL A 106 3.34 -6.90 -16.43
CA VAL A 106 2.42 -6.99 -15.29
C VAL A 106 1.31 -8.02 -15.55
N GLU A 107 0.80 -8.13 -16.79
CA GLU A 107 -0.11 -9.22 -17.17
C GLU A 107 0.56 -10.59 -16.96
N ASN A 108 1.80 -10.77 -17.43
CA ASN A 108 2.55 -12.00 -17.22
C ASN A 108 2.81 -12.29 -15.74
N LEU A 109 3.07 -11.27 -14.92
CA LEU A 109 3.18 -11.42 -13.46
C LEU A 109 1.89 -12.02 -12.90
N VAL A 110 0.73 -11.52 -13.32
CA VAL A 110 -0.58 -12.00 -12.88
C VAL A 110 -0.86 -13.41 -13.41
N ASP A 111 -0.58 -13.69 -14.68
CA ASP A 111 -0.94 -14.96 -15.32
C ASP A 111 0.01 -16.11 -14.97
N SER A 112 1.29 -15.82 -14.76
CA SER A 112 2.31 -16.83 -14.47
C SER A 112 2.43 -17.15 -12.98
N ASN A 113 1.82 -16.35 -12.12
CA ASN A 113 1.85 -16.54 -10.67
C ASN A 113 0.43 -16.67 -10.14
N THR A 114 0.28 -17.18 -8.92
CA THR A 114 -1.01 -17.26 -8.24
C THR A 114 -1.39 -15.88 -7.70
N ILE A 115 -1.66 -14.93 -8.60
CA ILE A 115 -1.97 -13.53 -8.31
C ILE A 115 -3.28 -13.16 -9.02
N ASP A 116 -4.19 -12.55 -8.28
CA ASP A 116 -5.41 -11.98 -8.83
C ASP A 116 -5.30 -10.46 -8.85
N PHE A 117 -5.73 -9.88 -9.97
CA PHE A 117 -6.06 -8.46 -10.06
C PHE A 117 -7.45 -8.25 -9.46
N ILE A 118 -7.55 -7.30 -8.52
CA ILE A 118 -8.83 -6.87 -7.96
C ILE A 118 -9.27 -5.64 -8.71
N GLU A 119 -10.45 -5.67 -9.30
CA GLU A 119 -11.05 -4.50 -9.95
C GLU A 119 -11.73 -3.59 -8.91
N ASN A 120 -11.84 -2.29 -9.20
CA ASN A 120 -12.57 -1.38 -8.33
C ASN A 120 -14.08 -1.57 -8.48
N GLU A 121 -14.84 -1.32 -7.41
CA GLU A 121 -16.30 -1.52 -7.38
C GLU A 121 -17.08 -0.75 -8.48
N GLU A 122 -16.50 0.32 -9.02
CA GLU A 122 -17.15 1.25 -9.95
C GLU A 122 -16.65 1.07 -11.39
N ASN A 123 -15.73 0.11 -11.65
CA ASN A 123 -15.00 -0.06 -12.91
C ASN A 123 -14.52 1.27 -13.51
N SER A 124 -14.05 2.15 -12.63
CA SER A 124 -13.75 3.54 -12.94
C SER A 124 -12.23 3.79 -12.94
N PRO A 125 -11.75 4.73 -13.77
CA PRO A 125 -10.33 5.02 -13.94
C PRO A 125 -9.69 5.59 -12.66
N THR A 126 -8.45 5.17 -12.37
CA THR A 126 -7.70 5.62 -11.19
C THR A 126 -6.93 6.93 -11.40
N PHE A 127 -6.80 7.37 -12.65
CA PHE A 127 -6.12 8.60 -13.04
C PHE A 127 -6.88 9.35 -14.13
N LEU A 128 -7.10 10.64 -13.92
CA LEU A 128 -7.76 11.58 -14.81
C LEU A 128 -6.71 12.58 -15.32
N PHE A 129 -6.37 12.51 -16.61
CA PHE A 129 -5.49 13.47 -17.25
C PHE A 129 -6.29 14.49 -18.07
N PHE A 130 -6.22 15.76 -17.69
CA PHE A 130 -6.92 16.83 -18.39
C PHE A 130 -6.46 16.89 -19.87
N GLY A 131 -7.38 16.60 -20.79
CA GLY A 131 -7.13 16.64 -22.24
C GLY A 131 -6.48 15.39 -22.87
N ARG A 132 -6.14 14.34 -22.10
CA ARG A 132 -5.64 13.05 -22.65
C ARG A 132 -6.42 11.81 -22.21
N GLY A 133 -7.50 12.00 -21.45
CA GLY A 133 -8.44 10.95 -21.08
C GLY A 133 -8.19 10.39 -19.68
N VAL A 134 -8.76 9.21 -19.45
CA VAL A 134 -8.80 8.56 -18.14
C VAL A 134 -8.08 7.21 -18.22
N SER A 135 -7.41 6.80 -17.14
CA SER A 135 -6.57 5.60 -17.16
C SER A 135 -6.51 4.89 -15.81
N HIS A 136 -6.09 3.62 -15.81
CA HIS A 136 -5.98 2.79 -14.60
C HIS A 136 -4.52 2.46 -14.29
N SER A 137 -3.74 3.47 -13.90
CA SER A 137 -2.31 3.27 -13.61
C SER A 137 -2.05 2.62 -12.26
N ASP A 138 -3.00 2.77 -11.34
CA ASP A 138 -2.94 2.27 -9.98
C ASP A 138 -3.69 0.94 -9.86
N LEU A 139 -3.01 -0.11 -9.40
CA LEU A 139 -3.54 -1.47 -9.35
C LEU A 139 -3.50 -2.04 -7.93
N LEU A 140 -4.43 -2.97 -7.67
CA LEU A 140 -4.46 -3.78 -6.47
C LEU A 140 -4.37 -5.26 -6.86
N LEU A 141 -3.29 -5.91 -6.43
CA LEU A 141 -3.03 -7.33 -6.67
C LEU A 141 -3.03 -8.10 -5.35
N THR A 142 -3.53 -9.32 -5.35
CA THR A 142 -3.62 -10.15 -4.14
C THR A 142 -3.47 -11.64 -4.48
N LEU A 143 -3.35 -12.48 -3.46
CA LEU A 143 -3.48 -13.93 -3.62
C LEU A 143 -4.97 -14.31 -3.81
N PRO A 144 -5.29 -15.32 -4.65
CA PRO A 144 -6.65 -15.85 -4.83
C PRO A 144 -7.41 -16.16 -3.54
N ALA A 145 -6.70 -16.67 -2.52
CA ALA A 145 -7.27 -16.95 -1.21
C ALA A 145 -7.82 -15.71 -0.47
N LEU A 146 -7.46 -14.51 -0.93
CA LEU A 146 -7.91 -13.23 -0.40
C LEU A 146 -8.83 -12.46 -1.36
N SER A 147 -9.00 -12.86 -2.61
CA SER A 147 -9.70 -12.07 -3.63
C SER A 147 -11.13 -11.72 -3.23
N ASP A 148 -11.89 -12.70 -2.74
CA ASP A 148 -13.27 -12.49 -2.26
C ASP A 148 -13.37 -11.68 -0.95
N ARG A 149 -12.23 -11.33 -0.34
CA ARG A 149 -12.16 -10.62 0.94
C ARG A 149 -11.58 -9.23 0.80
N VAL A 150 -11.02 -8.91 -0.37
CA VAL A 150 -10.40 -7.64 -0.67
C VAL A 150 -11.31 -6.91 -1.63
N HIS A 151 -11.84 -5.78 -1.19
CA HIS A 151 -12.62 -4.89 -2.03
C HIS A 151 -11.93 -3.54 -2.05
N HIS A 152 -12.02 -2.83 -3.15
CA HIS A 152 -11.58 -1.45 -3.16
C HIS A 152 -12.51 -0.58 -3.98
N LYS A 153 -12.67 0.65 -3.51
CA LYS A 153 -13.47 1.69 -4.16
C LYS A 153 -12.63 2.94 -4.36
N LEU A 154 -13.07 3.79 -5.26
CA LEU A 154 -12.40 5.06 -5.54
C LEU A 154 -13.03 6.16 -4.70
N ILE A 155 -12.21 7.11 -4.27
CA ILE A 155 -12.63 8.30 -3.55
C ILE A 155 -11.93 9.49 -4.19
N ASP A 156 -12.68 10.58 -4.38
CA ASP A 156 -12.13 11.82 -4.90
C ASP A 156 -10.98 12.32 -4.03
N SER A 157 -9.87 12.62 -4.70
CA SER A 157 -8.74 13.28 -4.05
C SER A 157 -9.13 14.74 -3.80
N PRO A 158 -8.88 15.28 -2.59
CA PRO A 158 -9.13 16.70 -2.31
C PRO A 158 -8.18 17.65 -3.06
N GLY A 159 -7.26 17.12 -3.87
CA GLY A 159 -6.27 17.90 -4.63
C GLY A 159 -6.34 17.69 -6.15
N SER A 160 -5.58 18.50 -6.88
CA SER A 160 -5.56 18.55 -8.35
C SER A 160 -4.52 17.60 -8.99
N SER A 161 -4.22 16.45 -8.36
CA SER A 161 -3.16 15.54 -8.87
C SER A 161 -3.60 14.70 -10.08
N GLY A 162 -4.88 14.71 -10.44
CA GLY A 162 -5.46 13.81 -11.44
C GLY A 162 -5.70 12.39 -10.92
N HIS A 163 -5.02 11.94 -9.86
CA HIS A 163 -5.27 10.63 -9.26
C HIS A 163 -6.49 10.65 -8.32
N VAL A 164 -7.26 9.56 -8.33
CA VAL A 164 -8.25 9.25 -7.29
C VAL A 164 -7.64 8.33 -6.23
N ILE A 165 -8.20 8.37 -5.03
CA ILE A 165 -7.73 7.59 -3.88
C ILE A 165 -8.32 6.19 -3.96
N LEU A 166 -7.46 5.17 -3.94
CA LEU A 166 -7.88 3.77 -3.81
C LEU A 166 -8.13 3.45 -2.33
N LEU A 167 -9.39 3.38 -1.91
CA LEU A 167 -9.74 2.88 -0.59
C LEU A 167 -9.91 1.36 -0.63
N THR A 168 -8.91 0.65 -0.13
CA THR A 168 -8.95 -0.82 0.00
C THR A 168 -9.47 -1.24 1.36
N ARG A 169 -10.43 -2.18 1.37
CA ARG A 169 -11.00 -2.81 2.56
C ARG A 169 -10.77 -4.31 2.51
N ILE A 170 -10.31 -4.86 3.64
CA ILE A 170 -10.10 -6.30 3.79
C ILE A 170 -11.09 -6.84 4.84
N ILE A 171 -11.96 -7.76 4.44
CA ILE A 171 -13.11 -8.25 5.23
C ILE A 171 -12.82 -9.66 5.77
N LYS A 172 -13.16 -9.89 7.05
CA LYS A 172 -13.24 -11.23 7.68
C LYS A 172 -12.02 -12.15 7.43
N LEU A 173 -10.87 -11.80 8.00
CA LEU A 173 -9.66 -12.66 7.93
C LEU A 173 -9.53 -13.66 9.09
N GLY A 174 -10.51 -13.70 9.99
CA GLY A 174 -10.60 -14.56 11.17
C GLY A 174 -12.02 -14.54 11.77
N PRO A 175 -12.28 -15.28 12.86
CA PRO A 175 -13.59 -15.31 13.52
C PRO A 175 -14.01 -13.89 13.95
N SER A 176 -15.32 -13.63 13.89
CA SER A 176 -15.92 -12.33 14.22
C SER A 176 -15.51 -11.87 15.63
N TYR A 177 -14.70 -10.82 15.70
CA TYR A 177 -14.29 -10.22 16.95
C TYR A 177 -14.99 -8.88 17.13
N ARG A 178 -15.75 -8.73 18.22
CA ARG A 178 -16.27 -7.43 18.66
C ARG A 178 -15.12 -6.64 19.27
N GLU A 179 -14.84 -5.44 18.76
CA GLU A 179 -13.89 -4.54 19.43
C GLU A 179 -14.24 -4.44 20.92
N PRO A 180 -13.28 -4.67 21.84
CA PRO A 180 -13.47 -4.25 23.22
C PRO A 180 -13.67 -2.74 23.12
N ARG A 181 -14.82 -2.28 23.62
CA ARG A 181 -15.08 -0.85 23.78
C ARG A 181 -13.84 -0.25 24.43
N GLN A 182 -13.34 0.87 23.90
CA GLN A 182 -12.30 1.66 24.57
C GLN A 182 -12.69 1.78 26.04
N THR A 183 -11.91 1.14 26.90
CA THR A 183 -12.04 1.31 28.35
C THR A 183 -11.50 2.70 28.64
N TYR A 184 -12.41 3.67 28.69
CA TYR A 184 -12.12 4.91 29.40
C TYR A 184 -11.79 4.54 30.84
N LEU A 185 -10.62 4.98 31.33
CA LEU A 185 -10.29 4.86 32.75
C LEU A 185 -11.43 5.51 33.53
N ASN A 186 -12.18 4.71 34.28
CA ASN A 186 -13.22 5.24 35.16
C ASN A 186 -12.55 5.83 36.40
N LEU A 187 -12.13 7.09 36.29
CA LEU A 187 -11.45 7.83 37.36
C LEU A 187 -12.34 8.03 38.60
N LYS A 188 -13.66 7.76 38.53
CA LYS A 188 -14.54 7.81 39.70
C LYS A 188 -14.23 6.72 40.75
N LYS A 189 -13.48 5.68 40.36
CA LYS A 189 -13.02 4.62 41.27
C LYS A 189 -11.51 4.69 41.55
N ALA A 190 -10.85 5.79 41.17
CA ALA A 190 -9.44 5.97 41.48
C ALA A 190 -9.26 6.08 43.00
N ASN A 191 -8.36 5.27 43.56
CA ASN A 191 -8.00 5.33 44.97
C ASN A 191 -6.89 6.38 45.13
N GLN A 192 -7.30 7.60 45.46
CA GLN A 192 -6.40 8.74 45.61
C GLN A 192 -5.33 8.50 46.68
N THR A 193 -5.70 7.90 47.81
CA THR A 193 -4.78 7.61 48.91
C THR A 193 -3.60 6.75 48.45
N LYS A 194 -3.88 5.73 47.63
CA LYS A 194 -2.84 4.84 47.09
C LYS A 194 -1.95 5.49 46.04
N PHE A 195 -2.46 6.53 45.37
CA PHE A 195 -1.67 7.32 44.41
C PHE A 195 -0.73 8.27 45.15
N ASP A 196 -1.21 8.90 46.22
CA ASP A 196 -0.43 9.83 47.03
C ASP A 196 0.70 9.09 47.78
N GLU A 197 0.47 7.86 48.25
CA GLU A 197 1.51 6.98 48.84
C GLU A 197 2.68 6.71 47.88
N VAL A 198 2.40 6.55 46.59
CA VAL A 198 3.43 6.30 45.56
C VAL A 198 4.22 7.57 45.22
N LEU A 199 3.65 8.76 45.44
CA LEU A 199 4.31 10.03 45.19
C LEU A 199 5.22 10.48 46.33
N THR A 200 5.02 9.98 47.54
CA THR A 200 5.88 10.27 48.71
C THR A 200 7.18 9.48 48.76
N ASP A 201 7.34 8.46 47.90
CA ASP A 201 8.56 7.65 47.76
C ASP A 201 9.54 8.22 46.71
N PHE A 202 9.35 9.47 46.26
CA PHE A 202 10.25 10.22 45.38
C PHE A 202 10.77 11.51 46.02
#